data_AF-A0A1X7TXA2-F1
#
_entry.id   AF-A0A1X7TXA2-F1
#
_cell.length_a   1.000
_cell.length_b   1.000
_cell.length_c   1.000
_cell.angle_alpha   90.00
_cell.angle_beta   90.00
_cell.angle_gamma   90.00
#
_symmetry.space_group_name_H-M   'P 1'
#
loop_
_entity.id
_entity.type
_entity.pdbx_description
1 polymer ?
#
loop_
_entity_poly.entity_id
_entity_poly.type
_entity_poly.pdbx_seq_one_letter_code
_entity_poly.pdbx_strand_id
1 'polypeptide(L)'
;MNHVKSQLPPDRLRLCSSTWLTALPLKEYGFDLSKSEFRDAICLRYGRRPSDLSLTCACGKSFTVTHSLMCVFGGLITQRHNDIHDLSASLFQDVCPKVTREPTIQPLTGESLQYKTASSDDKARLDISAEGF
;
A
#
# COMPACT_ATOMS: atom_id res chain seq x y z
N MET A 1 -40.72 16.61 -8.78
CA MET A 1 -40.84 15.12 -8.74
C MET A 1 -40.38 14.58 -10.08
N ASN A 2 -39.38 13.71 -10.25
CA ASN A 2 -38.45 13.02 -9.36
C ASN A 2 -37.17 12.78 -10.17
N HIS A 3 -36.03 13.32 -9.73
CA HIS A 3 -34.73 12.90 -10.25
C HIS A 3 -34.41 11.53 -9.67
N VAL A 4 -34.60 10.46 -10.45
CA VAL A 4 -34.13 9.12 -10.10
C VAL A 4 -32.61 9.13 -10.24
N LYS A 5 -31.92 9.35 -9.11
CA LYS A 5 -30.51 9.00 -8.97
C LYS A 5 -30.44 7.48 -9.17
N SER A 6 -29.76 7.03 -10.22
CA SER A 6 -29.32 5.65 -10.36
C SER A 6 -28.31 5.35 -9.25
N GLN A 7 -28.82 4.96 -8.08
CA GLN A 7 -28.01 4.39 -7.01
C GLN A 7 -27.47 3.05 -7.54
N LEU A 8 -26.17 3.02 -7.85
CA LEU A 8 -25.48 1.74 -7.97
C LEU A 8 -25.64 0.98 -6.64
N PRO A 9 -25.89 -0.33 -6.66
CA PRO A 9 -26.05 -1.12 -5.45
C PRO A 9 -24.78 -1.05 -4.58
N PRO A 10 -24.92 -1.00 -3.24
CA PRO A 10 -23.79 -0.81 -2.32
C PRO A 10 -22.79 -1.98 -2.29
N ASP A 11 -23.05 -3.08 -3.01
CA ASP A 11 -22.27 -4.32 -2.91
C ASP A 11 -21.12 -4.47 -3.93
N ARG A 12 -20.80 -3.43 -4.72
CA ARG A 12 -19.68 -3.49 -5.68
C ARG A 12 -18.33 -2.98 -5.18
N LEU A 13 -18.15 -2.85 -3.86
CA LEU A 13 -16.84 -2.57 -3.26
C LEU A 13 -15.95 -3.81 -3.03
N ARG A 14 -16.32 -4.98 -3.58
CA ARG A 14 -15.67 -6.27 -3.28
C ARG A 14 -14.81 -6.89 -4.38
N LEU A 15 -14.57 -6.20 -5.49
CA LEU A 15 -13.81 -6.76 -6.63
C LEU A 15 -12.30 -6.49 -6.59
N CYS A 16 -11.80 -5.57 -5.77
CA CYS A 16 -10.37 -5.26 -5.73
C CYS A 16 -9.51 -6.17 -4.83
N SER A 17 -9.99 -7.33 -4.38
CA SER A 17 -9.24 -8.15 -3.39
C SER A 17 -9.20 -9.66 -3.68
N SER A 18 -9.68 -10.11 -4.85
CA SER A 18 -9.81 -11.55 -5.15
C SER A 18 -9.05 -12.06 -6.38
N THR A 19 -8.41 -11.19 -7.14
CA THR A 19 -7.80 -11.56 -8.44
C THR A 19 -6.66 -12.57 -8.27
N TRP A 20 -5.98 -12.59 -7.11
CA TRP A 20 -4.88 -13.51 -6.82
C TRP A 20 -5.31 -14.99 -6.80
N LEU A 21 -6.58 -15.29 -6.48
CA LEU A 21 -7.11 -16.67 -6.51
C LEU A 21 -7.41 -17.17 -7.93
N THR A 22 -7.62 -16.24 -8.84
CA THR A 22 -7.95 -16.50 -10.25
C THR A 22 -6.75 -16.28 -11.17
N ALA A 23 -5.63 -15.77 -10.63
CA ALA A 23 -4.41 -15.54 -11.37
C ALA A 23 -3.69 -16.88 -11.63
N LEU A 24 -3.09 -17.00 -12.82
CA LEU A 24 -2.18 -18.11 -13.09
C LEU A 24 -0.92 -17.94 -12.24
N PRO A 25 -0.45 -18.97 -11.52
CA PRO A 25 0.74 -18.90 -10.66
C PRO A 25 2.02 -18.95 -11.50
N LEU A 26 2.23 -17.91 -12.31
CA LEU A 26 3.38 -17.78 -13.21
C LEU A 26 4.57 -17.18 -12.45
N LYS A 27 5.55 -18.03 -12.15
CA LYS A 27 6.76 -17.65 -11.41
C LYS A 27 7.59 -16.57 -12.10
N GLU A 28 7.63 -16.57 -13.43
CA GLU A 28 8.37 -15.57 -14.21
C GLU A 28 7.86 -14.14 -14.01
N TYR A 29 6.59 -13.99 -13.59
CA TYR A 29 5.95 -12.70 -13.30
C TYR A 29 5.77 -12.45 -11.80
N GLY A 30 6.31 -13.34 -10.94
CA GLY A 30 6.14 -13.25 -9.49
C GLY A 30 4.70 -13.45 -9.00
N PHE A 31 3.89 -14.21 -9.75
CA PHE A 31 2.50 -14.51 -9.36
C PHE A 31 2.37 -15.81 -8.55
N ASP A 32 3.47 -16.53 -8.32
CA ASP A 32 3.47 -17.67 -7.41
C ASP A 32 3.48 -17.20 -5.94
N LEU A 33 2.73 -17.91 -5.11
CA LEU A 33 2.70 -17.69 -3.66
C LEU A 33 3.37 -18.87 -2.98
N SER A 34 4.17 -18.58 -1.96
CA SER A 34 4.62 -19.60 -1.03
C SER A 34 3.44 -20.24 -0.29
N LYS A 35 3.67 -21.42 0.29
CA LYS A 35 2.65 -22.16 1.03
C LYS A 35 2.06 -21.31 2.19
N SER A 36 2.88 -20.48 2.85
CA SER A 36 2.45 -19.57 3.91
C SER A 36 1.63 -18.42 3.36
N GLU A 37 2.12 -17.73 2.33
CA GLU A 37 1.41 -16.59 1.72
C GLU A 37 0.03 -16.99 1.21
N PHE A 38 -0.09 -18.15 0.56
CA PHE A 38 -1.39 -18.67 0.11
C PHE A 38 -2.35 -18.89 1.29
N ARG A 39 -1.89 -19.53 2.38
CA ARG A 39 -2.73 -19.77 3.57
C ARG A 39 -3.15 -18.46 4.24
N ASP A 40 -2.21 -17.53 4.39
CA ASP A 40 -2.46 -16.24 5.03
C ASP A 40 -3.43 -15.41 4.19
N ALA A 41 -3.28 -15.40 2.88
CA ALA A 41 -4.20 -14.73 1.96
C ALA A 41 -5.61 -15.33 2.00
N ILE A 42 -5.76 -16.66 2.12
CA ILE A 42 -7.06 -17.31 2.37
C ILE A 42 -7.63 -16.87 3.72
N CYS A 43 -6.83 -16.88 4.78
CA CYS A 43 -7.26 -16.46 6.12
C CYS A 43 -7.79 -15.01 6.09
N LEU A 44 -6.99 -14.09 5.55
CA LEU A 44 -7.34 -12.68 5.42
C LEU A 44 -8.63 -12.49 4.59
N ARG A 45 -8.78 -13.23 3.48
CA ARG A 45 -9.99 -13.17 2.63
C ARG A 45 -11.27 -13.50 3.40
N TYR A 46 -11.23 -14.50 4.25
CA TYR A 46 -12.38 -14.95 5.03
C TYR A 46 -12.43 -14.34 6.44
N GLY A 47 -11.63 -13.31 6.71
CA GLY A 47 -11.57 -12.68 8.03
C GLY A 47 -11.09 -13.62 9.15
N ARG A 48 -10.45 -14.72 8.79
CA ARG A 48 -9.82 -15.65 9.73
C ARG A 48 -8.43 -15.15 10.06
N ARG A 49 -7.99 -15.44 11.28
CA ARG A 49 -6.67 -15.09 11.77
C ARG A 49 -5.63 -16.08 11.23
N PRO A 50 -4.52 -15.62 10.61
CA PRO A 50 -3.36 -16.46 10.32
C PRO A 50 -2.81 -17.10 11.59
N SER A 51 -2.38 -18.37 11.54
CA SER A 51 -1.92 -19.12 12.72
C SER A 51 -0.70 -18.49 13.38
N ASP A 52 0.17 -17.88 12.58
CA ASP A 52 1.50 -17.44 13.00
C ASP A 52 1.52 -15.95 13.38
N LEU A 53 0.35 -15.30 13.40
CA LEU A 53 0.21 -13.89 13.75
C LEU A 53 0.37 -13.69 15.27
N SER A 54 1.05 -12.62 15.70
CA SER A 54 1.18 -12.28 17.13
C SER A 54 -0.19 -11.96 17.76
N LEU A 55 -0.40 -12.29 19.04
CA LEU A 55 -1.69 -12.00 19.73
C LEU A 55 -1.86 -10.51 20.04
N THR A 56 -0.74 -9.81 20.21
CA THR A 56 -0.69 -8.42 20.64
C THR A 56 0.14 -7.60 19.64
N CYS A 57 -0.37 -6.42 19.31
CA CYS A 57 0.28 -5.43 18.46
C CYS A 57 1.33 -4.66 19.27
N ALA A 58 2.33 -4.06 18.60
CA ALA A 58 3.28 -3.16 19.25
C ALA A 58 2.61 -1.95 19.95
N CYS A 59 1.37 -1.59 19.56
CA CYS A 59 0.58 -0.56 20.26
C CYS A 59 -0.14 -1.06 21.53
N GLY A 60 0.03 -2.34 21.91
CA GLY A 60 -0.58 -2.94 23.10
C GLY A 60 -2.00 -3.50 22.91
N LYS A 61 -2.63 -3.31 21.75
CA LYS A 61 -3.99 -3.85 21.45
C LYS A 61 -3.93 -5.26 20.88
N SER A 62 -5.07 -5.97 20.90
CA SER A 62 -5.20 -7.26 20.25
C SER A 62 -4.96 -7.15 18.74
N PHE A 63 -4.10 -8.02 18.21
CA PHE A 63 -3.71 -7.99 16.81
C PHE A 63 -4.68 -8.81 15.96
N THR A 64 -5.88 -8.25 15.78
CA THR A 64 -6.90 -8.80 14.89
C THR A 64 -6.57 -8.47 13.43
N VAL A 65 -7.19 -9.16 12.47
CA VAL A 65 -7.05 -8.85 11.02
C VAL A 65 -7.41 -7.39 10.74
N THR A 66 -8.49 -6.88 11.34
CA THR A 66 -8.87 -5.48 11.18
C THR A 66 -7.81 -4.54 11.77
N HIS A 67 -7.28 -4.86 12.94
CA HIS A 67 -6.27 -4.03 13.59
C HIS A 67 -4.93 -4.06 12.83
N SER A 68 -4.52 -5.21 12.29
CA SER A 68 -3.30 -5.33 11.49
C SER A 68 -3.36 -4.49 10.22
N LEU A 69 -4.56 -4.26 9.67
CA LEU A 69 -4.76 -3.41 8.49
C LEU A 69 -4.90 -1.91 8.79
N MET A 70 -5.00 -1.51 10.07
CA MET A 70 -5.29 -0.12 10.47
C MET A 70 -4.29 0.48 11.45
N CYS A 71 -3.45 -0.32 12.09
CA CYS A 71 -2.51 0.18 13.07
C CYS A 71 -1.25 0.76 12.42
N VAL A 72 -0.97 2.04 12.66
CA VAL A 72 0.26 2.72 12.20
C VAL A 72 1.52 2.33 12.99
N PHE A 73 1.36 1.81 14.21
CA PHE A 73 2.49 1.50 15.10
C PHE A 73 3.03 0.08 14.92
N GLY A 74 2.14 -0.90 14.73
CA GLY A 74 2.52 -2.31 14.61
C GLY A 74 1.66 -3.10 13.63
N GLY A 75 0.84 -2.40 12.85
CA GLY A 75 0.12 -3.00 11.73
C GLY A 75 0.97 -3.03 10.46
N LEU A 76 0.38 -3.55 9.40
CA LEU A 76 1.00 -3.75 8.10
C LEU A 76 0.75 -2.58 7.14
N ILE A 77 0.18 -1.45 7.60
CA ILE A 77 -0.13 -0.31 6.72
C ILE A 77 1.14 0.21 6.06
N THR A 78 2.18 0.46 6.84
CA THR A 78 3.44 1.02 6.33
C THR A 78 4.06 0.08 5.31
N GLN A 79 4.08 -1.22 5.61
CA GLN A 79 4.59 -2.21 4.65
C GLN A 79 3.79 -2.20 3.35
N ARG A 80 2.44 -2.20 3.42
CA ARG A 80 1.59 -2.14 2.23
C ARG A 80 1.74 -0.85 1.43
N HIS A 81 1.97 0.27 2.10
CA HIS A 81 2.29 1.54 1.44
C HIS A 81 3.61 1.41 0.68
N ASN A 82 4.63 0.87 1.35
CA ASN A 82 5.96 0.65 0.78
C ASN A 82 5.92 -0.34 -0.39
N ASP A 83 5.11 -1.39 -0.33
CA ASP A 83 4.95 -2.34 -1.44
C ASP A 83 4.46 -1.64 -2.73
N ILE A 84 3.48 -0.74 -2.61
CA ILE A 84 2.95 0.03 -3.75
C ILE A 84 4.01 1.03 -4.25
N HIS A 85 4.69 1.70 -3.33
CA HIS A 85 5.78 2.61 -3.62
C HIS A 85 6.91 1.90 -4.39
N ASP A 86 7.36 0.75 -3.91
CA ASP A 86 8.47 -0.01 -4.48
C ASP A 86 8.12 -0.62 -5.82
N LEU A 87 6.88 -1.10 -5.99
CA LEU A 87 6.35 -1.53 -7.27
C LEU A 87 6.34 -0.37 -8.27
N SER A 88 5.83 0.80 -7.87
CA SER A 88 5.78 1.98 -8.75
C SER A 88 7.17 2.41 -9.19
N ALA A 89 8.14 2.45 -8.27
CA ALA A 89 9.53 2.76 -8.58
C ALA A 89 10.16 1.74 -9.54
N SER A 90 9.83 0.46 -9.38
CA SER A 90 10.31 -0.60 -10.28
C SER A 90 9.75 -0.43 -11.69
N LEU A 91 8.45 -0.11 -11.82
CA LEU A 91 7.83 0.17 -13.11
C LEU A 91 8.42 1.42 -13.78
N PHE A 92 8.75 2.46 -13.01
CA PHE A 92 9.44 3.63 -13.57
C PHE A 92 10.84 3.29 -14.08
N GLN A 93 11.53 2.35 -13.45
CA GLN A 93 12.87 1.95 -13.85
C GLN A 93 12.91 1.31 -15.24
N ASP A 94 11.80 0.71 -15.68
CA ASP A 94 11.68 0.11 -17.02
C ASP A 94 11.62 1.17 -18.14
N VAL A 95 11.21 2.40 -17.83
CA VAL A 95 10.99 3.48 -18.82
C VAL A 95 11.89 4.70 -18.62
N CYS A 96 12.46 4.87 -17.42
CA CYS A 96 13.27 6.01 -17.05
C CYS A 96 14.66 5.53 -16.59
N PRO A 97 15.76 6.06 -17.14
CA PRO A 97 17.11 5.62 -16.80
C PRO A 97 17.50 6.01 -15.37
N LYS A 98 16.94 7.09 -14.82
CA LYS A 98 17.29 7.61 -13.50
C LYS A 98 16.06 7.71 -12.61
N VAL A 99 15.85 6.67 -11.81
CA VAL A 99 14.80 6.60 -10.79
C VAL A 99 15.45 6.48 -9.41
N THR A 100 15.04 7.33 -8.47
CA THR A 100 15.50 7.31 -7.08
C THR A 100 14.31 7.18 -6.14
N ARG A 101 14.39 6.21 -5.23
CA ARG A 101 13.42 6.01 -4.14
C ARG A 101 13.76 6.92 -2.98
N GLU A 102 12.75 7.56 -2.43
CA GLU A 102 12.84 8.45 -1.30
C GLU A 102 13.99 9.50 -1.35
N PRO A 103 14.16 10.28 -2.43
CA PRO A 103 15.21 11.30 -2.47
C PRO A 103 14.87 12.49 -1.56
N THR A 104 15.90 13.14 -1.01
CA THR A 104 15.74 14.37 -0.22
C THR A 104 15.15 15.48 -1.09
N ILE A 105 14.16 16.22 -0.57
CA ILE A 105 13.63 17.39 -1.27
C ILE A 105 14.61 18.56 -1.22
N GLN A 106 14.50 19.48 -2.18
CA GLN A 106 15.25 20.72 -2.14
C GLN A 106 14.85 21.55 -0.90
N PRO A 107 15.82 22.08 -0.11
CA PRO A 107 15.51 22.88 1.06
C PRO A 107 14.89 24.23 0.67
N LEU A 108 14.08 24.77 1.56
CA LEU A 108 13.56 26.12 1.44
C LEU A 108 14.68 27.13 1.78
N THR A 109 14.83 28.15 0.94
CA THR A 109 15.80 29.24 1.09
C THR A 109 15.17 30.53 1.65
N GLY A 110 13.90 30.46 2.03
CA GLY A 110 13.12 31.57 2.57
C GLY A 110 11.68 31.63 2.05
N GLU A 111 11.31 30.70 1.17
CA GLU A 111 9.95 30.56 0.67
C GLU A 111 9.01 30.11 1.79
N SER A 112 7.79 30.66 1.78
CA SER A 112 6.72 30.23 2.68
C SER A 112 5.61 29.58 1.86
N LEU A 113 5.31 28.32 2.16
CA LEU A 113 4.20 27.62 1.54
C LEU A 113 2.89 28.08 2.20
N GLN A 114 2.03 28.73 1.42
CA GLN A 114 0.74 29.25 1.91
C GLN A 114 -0.15 28.15 2.51
N TYR A 115 -0.05 26.93 1.98
CA TYR A 115 -0.85 25.78 2.38
C TYR A 115 0.04 24.65 2.90
N LYS A 116 -0.50 23.83 3.80
CA LYS A 116 0.16 22.61 4.33
C LYS A 116 0.07 21.44 3.33
N THR A 117 0.56 21.66 2.12
CA THR A 117 0.53 20.68 1.02
C THR A 117 1.84 19.93 0.84
N ALA A 118 2.93 20.41 1.44
CA ALA A 118 4.23 19.74 1.44
C ALA A 118 4.91 19.87 2.81
N SER A 119 5.81 18.95 3.12
CA SER A 119 6.63 19.03 4.32
C SER A 119 7.71 20.11 4.15
N SER A 120 7.86 20.96 5.17
CA SER A 120 8.90 21.98 5.26
C SER A 120 10.06 21.56 6.18
N ASP A 121 10.12 20.28 6.57
CA ASP A 121 11.17 19.76 7.44
C ASP A 121 12.49 19.57 6.67
N ASP A 122 13.62 19.82 7.33
CA ASP A 122 14.98 19.72 6.75
C ASP A 122 15.33 18.33 6.18
N LYS A 123 14.60 17.29 6.59
CA LYS A 123 14.79 15.89 6.16
C LYS A 123 13.61 15.35 5.38
N ALA A 124 12.77 16.22 4.84
CA ALA A 124 11.66 15.79 4.01
C ALA A 124 12.18 15.08 2.74
N ARG A 125 11.43 14.08 2.30
CA ARG A 125 11.77 13.21 1.17
C ARG A 125 10.56 13.12 0.25
N LEU A 126 10.80 13.06 -1.05
CA LEU A 126 9.78 12.67 -2.02
C LEU A 126 9.54 11.17 -1.88
N ASP A 127 8.45 10.65 -2.44
CA ASP A 127 8.28 9.20 -2.57
C ASP A 127 9.24 8.68 -3.66
N ILE A 128 9.10 9.16 -4.89
CA ILE A 128 9.89 8.72 -6.04
C ILE A 128 10.32 9.94 -6.86
N SER A 129 11.58 10.00 -7.26
CA SER A 129 12.06 10.91 -8.33
C SER A 129 12.39 10.10 -9.57
N ALA A 130 11.89 10.55 -10.71
CA ALA A 130 12.31 10.09 -12.03
C ALA A 130 12.85 11.32 -12.77
N GLU A 131 13.98 11.17 -13.46
CA GLU A 131 14.69 12.27 -14.12
C GLU A 131 15.10 11.91 -15.55
N GLY A 132 15.29 12.93 -16.39
CA GLY A 132 15.82 12.76 -17.75
C GLY A 132 14.75 12.55 -18.84
N PHE A 133 13.56 13.12 -18.64
CA PHE A 133 12.56 13.30 -19.70
C PHE A 133 12.87 14.53 -20.54
#